data_AF-A0A2M7KZS9-F1
#
_entry.id   AF-A0A2M7KZS9-F1
#
_cell.length_a   1.000
_cell.length_b   1.000
_cell.length_c   1.000
_cell.angle_alpha   90.00
_cell.angle_beta   90.00
_cell.angle_gamma   90.00
#
_symmetry.space_group_name_H-M   'P 1'
#
loop_
_entity.id
_entity.type
_entity.pdbx_description
1 polymer ?
#
loop_
_entity_poly.entity_id
_entity_poly.type
_entity_poly.pdbx_seq_one_letter_code
_entity_poly.pdbx_strand_id
1 'polypeptide(L)'
;MQQSRPEFERNGIQVFALSYDSPETMAKFSAKYDLTYPLLGDPGSQVIRKLGIVNTEIPEGHQIYGVAYPGSFLLDESGVVIERKFYVDYKVRDVPLAVLTSEFHLAPADRSGAVIREGKHVKATAWLDSPTFRTGQVVGLNVEVEIETGWHTYGEPIPAGMYPTKLTVEPVDGVQITLLPLPKATPLHVAGFDEQLSGYAGTLPVRAELTFLGAKQNLTVKATLSYQACNETNCLPPDKLEFELPIKLLPHAAAAN
;
A
#
# COMPACT_ATOMS: atom_id res chain seq x y z
N MET A 1 -12.32 6.92 -0.06
CA MET A 1 -11.84 8.10 0.68
C MET A 1 -12.74 8.44 1.86
N GLN A 2 -14.05 8.70 1.67
CA GLN A 2 -14.95 9.14 2.76
C GLN A 2 -14.85 8.32 4.06
N GLN A 3 -14.94 6.99 3.97
CA GLN A 3 -14.88 6.10 5.15
C GLN A 3 -13.53 6.16 5.87
N SER A 4 -12.44 6.40 5.14
CA SER A 4 -11.08 6.44 5.67
C SER A 4 -10.61 7.85 6.03
N ARG A 5 -11.41 8.89 5.74
CA ARG A 5 -11.04 10.29 5.96
C ARG A 5 -10.59 10.60 7.39
N PRO A 6 -11.23 10.07 8.46
CA PRO A 6 -10.76 10.32 9.83
C PRO A 6 -9.33 9.83 10.11
N GLU A 7 -8.82 8.84 9.35
CA GLU A 7 -7.43 8.40 9.45
C GLU A 7 -6.47 9.43 8.82
N PHE A 8 -6.82 9.97 7.65
CA PHE A 8 -6.04 11.04 7.03
C PHE A 8 -5.99 12.29 7.90
N GLU A 9 -7.14 12.73 8.42
CA GLU A 9 -7.23 13.92 9.29
C GLU A 9 -6.39 13.78 10.57
N ARG A 10 -6.38 12.59 11.18
CA ARG A 10 -5.53 12.30 12.36
C ARG A 10 -4.04 12.39 12.08
N ASN A 11 -3.63 12.19 10.84
CA ASN A 11 -2.25 12.31 10.39
C ASN A 11 -1.93 13.70 9.81
N GLY A 12 -2.82 14.68 9.99
CA GLY A 12 -2.64 16.04 9.48
C GLY A 12 -2.86 16.19 7.98
N ILE A 13 -3.42 15.18 7.32
CA ILE A 13 -3.58 15.14 5.87
C ILE A 13 -5.01 15.51 5.48
N GLN A 14 -5.13 16.49 4.57
CA GLN A 14 -6.41 16.87 3.98
C GLN A 14 -6.60 16.19 2.62
N VAL A 15 -7.79 15.66 2.39
CA VAL A 15 -8.14 14.96 1.14
C VAL A 15 -8.97 15.89 0.26
N PHE A 16 -8.59 15.99 -1.01
CA PHE A 16 -9.35 16.66 -2.06
C PHE A 16 -9.55 15.69 -3.22
N ALA A 17 -10.67 15.80 -3.93
CA ALA A 17 -10.88 15.09 -5.20
C ALA A 17 -11.04 16.09 -6.34
N LEU A 18 -10.43 15.81 -7.48
CA LEU A 18 -10.51 16.63 -8.69
C LEU A 18 -11.25 15.85 -9.79
N SER A 19 -12.24 16.48 -10.43
CA SER A 19 -12.91 15.95 -11.61
C SER A 19 -13.01 17.03 -12.70
N TYR A 20 -13.12 16.61 -13.96
CA TYR A 20 -13.39 17.49 -15.11
C TYR A 20 -14.82 18.08 -15.11
N ASP A 21 -15.69 17.55 -14.24
CA ASP A 21 -17.05 18.03 -14.04
C ASP A 21 -17.11 19.45 -13.45
N SER A 22 -18.26 20.11 -13.58
CA SER A 22 -18.45 21.46 -13.03
C SER A 22 -18.57 21.47 -11.50
N PRO A 23 -18.26 22.59 -10.83
CA PRO A 23 -18.49 22.74 -9.40
C PRO A 23 -19.93 22.42 -8.96
N GLU A 24 -20.93 22.75 -9.78
CA GLU A 24 -22.34 22.43 -9.50
C GLU A 24 -22.60 20.92 -9.56
N THR A 25 -22.02 20.22 -10.54
CA THR A 25 -22.09 18.75 -10.62
C THR A 25 -21.40 18.11 -9.42
N MET A 26 -20.22 18.63 -9.05
CA MET A 26 -19.50 18.14 -7.87
C MET A 26 -20.28 18.36 -6.58
N ALA A 27 -20.92 19.52 -6.40
CA ALA A 27 -21.75 19.81 -5.24
C ALA A 27 -22.96 18.86 -5.14
N LYS A 28 -23.64 18.60 -6.27
CA LYS A 28 -24.74 17.62 -6.32
C LYS A 28 -24.27 16.21 -5.98
N PHE A 29 -23.11 15.79 -6.50
CA PHE A 29 -22.53 14.49 -6.21
C PHE A 29 -22.15 14.37 -4.72
N SER A 30 -21.51 15.40 -4.17
CA SER A 30 -21.16 15.46 -2.75
C SER A 30 -22.39 15.31 -1.86
N ALA A 31 -23.46 16.05 -2.16
CA ALA A 31 -24.72 15.96 -1.42
C ALA A 31 -25.41 14.59 -1.57
N LYS A 32 -25.40 14.01 -2.78
CA LYS A 32 -26.04 12.71 -3.06
C LYS A 32 -25.40 11.55 -2.26
N TYR A 33 -24.10 11.62 -2.02
CA TYR A 33 -23.33 10.55 -1.37
C TYR A 33 -22.80 10.93 0.01
N ASP A 34 -23.32 12.01 0.61
CA ASP A 34 -22.92 12.54 1.92
C ASP A 34 -21.39 12.68 2.06
N LEU A 35 -20.74 13.15 0.99
CA LEU A 35 -19.30 13.38 0.97
C LEU A 35 -18.99 14.68 1.69
N THR A 36 -17.95 14.64 2.51
CA THR A 36 -17.62 15.74 3.43
C THR A 36 -16.18 16.24 3.24
N TYR A 37 -15.41 15.63 2.35
CA TYR A 37 -14.15 16.21 1.85
C TYR A 37 -14.43 17.04 0.57
N PRO A 38 -13.63 18.07 0.26
CA PRO A 38 -13.89 18.93 -0.89
C PRO A 38 -13.73 18.21 -2.24
N LEU A 39 -14.69 18.42 -3.13
CA LEU A 39 -14.66 17.96 -4.52
C LEU A 39 -14.50 19.19 -5.42
N LEU A 40 -13.35 19.28 -6.09
CA LEU A 40 -12.94 20.35 -6.99
C LEU A 40 -13.41 20.02 -8.41
N GLY A 41 -14.20 20.91 -9.01
CA GLY A 41 -14.57 20.85 -10.42
C GLY A 41 -13.56 21.59 -11.30
N ASP A 42 -13.21 20.99 -12.43
CA ASP A 42 -12.29 21.54 -13.44
C ASP A 42 -12.96 21.58 -14.82
N PRO A 43 -13.96 22.47 -15.04
CA PRO A 43 -14.65 22.56 -16.31
C PRO A 43 -13.70 22.73 -17.50
N GLY A 44 -13.81 21.82 -18.47
CA GLY A 44 -12.95 21.79 -19.65
C GLY A 44 -11.58 21.12 -19.42
N SER A 45 -11.36 20.54 -18.25
CA SER A 45 -10.12 19.86 -17.85
C SER A 45 -8.91 20.79 -17.90
N GLN A 46 -9.04 22.06 -17.51
CA GLN A 46 -7.96 23.05 -17.64
C GLN A 46 -6.76 22.70 -16.74
N VAL A 47 -7.02 22.40 -15.48
CA VAL A 47 -6.01 21.98 -14.51
C VAL A 47 -5.48 20.59 -14.87
N ILE A 48 -6.36 19.64 -15.17
CA ILE A 48 -6.00 18.27 -15.60
C ILE A 48 -5.05 18.31 -16.82
N ARG A 49 -5.33 19.15 -17.81
CA ARG A 49 -4.46 19.36 -18.99
C ARG A 49 -3.14 19.99 -18.61
N LYS A 50 -3.15 21.03 -17.76
CA LYS A 50 -1.94 21.71 -17.30
C LYS A 50 -1.01 20.78 -16.51
N LEU A 51 -1.58 19.84 -15.77
CA LEU A 51 -0.85 18.81 -15.04
C LEU A 51 -0.37 17.65 -15.95
N GLY A 52 -0.79 17.60 -17.21
CA GLY A 52 -0.39 16.58 -18.16
C GLY A 52 -0.98 15.19 -17.87
N ILE A 53 -2.12 15.12 -17.17
CA ILE A 53 -2.73 13.86 -16.71
C ILE A 53 -4.03 13.52 -17.43
N VAL A 54 -4.37 14.18 -18.55
CA VAL A 54 -5.52 13.78 -19.38
C VAL A 54 -5.36 12.32 -19.80
N ASN A 55 -6.43 11.54 -19.66
CA ASN A 55 -6.48 10.17 -20.15
C ASN A 55 -6.57 10.17 -21.68
N THR A 56 -5.46 9.84 -22.35
CA THR A 56 -5.37 9.82 -23.81
C THR A 56 -6.01 8.58 -24.45
N GLU A 57 -6.44 7.58 -23.66
CA GLU A 57 -7.19 6.42 -24.16
C GLU A 57 -8.65 6.78 -24.51
N ILE A 58 -9.13 7.95 -24.06
CA ILE A 58 -10.49 8.42 -24.33
C ILE A 58 -10.47 9.32 -25.58
N PRO A 59 -11.11 8.92 -26.69
CA PRO A 59 -11.09 9.69 -27.92
C PRO A 59 -11.93 10.97 -27.80
N GLU A 60 -11.54 11.98 -28.59
CA GLU A 60 -12.28 13.24 -28.71
C GLU A 60 -13.71 12.98 -29.22
N GLY A 61 -14.68 13.67 -28.61
CA GLY A 61 -16.10 13.45 -28.88
C GLY A 61 -16.77 12.37 -28.02
N HIS A 62 -16.00 11.58 -27.25
CA HIS A 62 -16.58 10.66 -26.27
C HIS A 62 -17.17 11.41 -25.06
N GLN A 63 -18.22 10.86 -24.44
CA GLN A 63 -18.98 11.51 -23.36
C GLN A 63 -18.18 11.86 -22.10
N ILE A 64 -17.06 11.15 -21.85
CA ILE A 64 -16.14 11.41 -20.72
C ILE A 64 -14.79 11.95 -21.19
N TYR A 65 -14.73 12.52 -22.40
CA TYR A 65 -13.50 13.11 -22.94
C TYR A 65 -12.99 14.24 -22.02
N GLY A 66 -11.68 14.22 -21.74
CA GLY A 66 -11.04 15.16 -20.81
C GLY A 66 -10.90 14.63 -19.37
N VAL A 67 -11.39 13.43 -19.06
CA VAL A 67 -11.14 12.77 -17.77
C VAL A 67 -9.62 12.57 -17.54
N ALA A 68 -9.18 12.67 -16.29
CA ALA A 68 -7.80 12.36 -15.93
C ALA A 68 -7.55 10.83 -15.94
N TYR A 69 -6.30 10.42 -16.13
CA TYR A 69 -5.87 9.10 -15.67
C TYR A 69 -6.17 8.96 -14.17
N PRO A 70 -6.70 7.82 -13.69
CA PRO A 70 -6.92 7.63 -12.25
C PRO A 70 -5.59 7.70 -11.50
N GLY A 71 -5.58 8.42 -10.38
CA GLY A 71 -4.37 8.57 -9.58
C GLY A 71 -4.53 9.60 -8.48
N SER A 72 -3.42 9.86 -7.81
CA SER A 72 -3.28 10.82 -6.73
C SER A 72 -1.97 11.59 -6.85
N PHE A 73 -2.02 12.83 -6.38
CA PHE A 73 -0.83 13.59 -6.01
C PHE A 73 -0.78 13.69 -4.49
N LEU A 74 0.44 13.71 -3.97
CA LEU A 74 0.73 14.16 -2.63
C LEU A 74 1.40 15.54 -2.70
N LEU A 75 0.82 16.51 -2.00
CA LEU A 75 1.35 17.86 -1.87
C LEU A 75 1.83 18.09 -0.43
N ASP A 76 2.90 18.85 -0.27
CA ASP A 76 3.30 19.40 1.03
C ASP A 76 2.43 20.60 1.45
N GLU A 77 2.69 21.15 2.63
CA GLU A 77 1.95 22.31 3.17
C GLU A 77 2.09 23.59 2.33
N SER A 78 3.12 23.67 1.48
CA SER A 78 3.34 24.79 0.56
C SER A 78 2.65 24.59 -0.81
N GLY A 79 2.00 23.44 -1.01
CA GLY A 79 1.32 23.08 -2.25
C GLY A 79 2.26 22.50 -3.32
N VAL A 80 3.49 22.11 -2.95
CA VAL A 80 4.44 21.46 -3.86
C VAL A 80 4.14 19.97 -3.92
N VAL A 81 4.06 19.44 -5.15
CA VAL A 81 3.90 17.99 -5.37
C VAL A 81 5.18 17.27 -4.95
N ILE A 82 5.09 16.43 -3.93
CA ILE A 82 6.19 15.59 -3.43
C ILE A 82 6.07 14.13 -3.91
N GLU A 83 4.87 13.68 -4.26
CA GLU A 83 4.66 12.34 -4.84
C GLU A 83 3.51 12.32 -5.85
N ARG A 84 3.55 11.34 -6.77
CA ARG A 84 2.51 11.11 -7.79
C ARG A 84 2.37 9.63 -8.09
N LYS A 85 1.13 9.15 -8.14
CA LYS A 85 0.79 7.77 -8.51
C LYS A 85 -0.39 7.79 -9.47
N PHE A 86 -0.21 7.25 -10.69
CA PHE A 86 -1.24 7.23 -11.73
C PHE A 86 -1.25 5.88 -12.44
N TYR A 87 -2.45 5.43 -12.83
CA TYR A 87 -2.64 4.18 -13.54
C TYR A 87 -3.17 4.43 -14.95
N VAL A 88 -2.69 3.63 -15.91
CA VAL A 88 -3.18 3.69 -17.29
C VAL A 88 -4.58 3.08 -17.40
N ASP A 89 -4.84 1.98 -16.69
CA ASP A 89 -6.15 1.35 -16.65
C ASP A 89 -7.07 2.05 -15.65
N TYR A 90 -8.16 2.63 -16.14
CA TYR A 90 -9.19 3.34 -15.35
C TYR A 90 -9.85 2.47 -14.25
N LYS A 91 -9.73 1.15 -14.36
CA LYS A 91 -10.25 0.19 -13.38
C LYS A 91 -9.33 0.07 -12.17
N VAL A 92 -8.06 0.44 -12.31
CA VAL A 92 -7.08 0.34 -11.24
C VAL A 92 -7.25 1.50 -10.26
N ARG A 93 -7.45 1.16 -8.98
CA ARG A 93 -7.64 2.15 -7.91
C ARG A 93 -6.99 1.66 -6.62
N ASP A 94 -6.20 2.52 -6.00
CA ASP A 94 -5.73 2.29 -4.63
C ASP A 94 -6.93 2.22 -3.68
N VAL A 95 -6.82 1.35 -2.67
CA VAL A 95 -7.64 1.54 -1.48
C VAL A 95 -7.18 2.79 -0.74
N PRO A 96 -8.09 3.59 -0.17
CA PRO A 96 -7.74 4.85 0.49
C PRO A 96 -6.61 4.73 1.50
N LEU A 97 -6.63 3.71 2.36
CA LEU A 97 -5.58 3.54 3.38
C LEU A 97 -4.23 3.13 2.79
N ALA A 98 -4.20 2.54 1.61
CA ALA A 98 -2.93 2.24 0.93
C ALA A 98 -2.17 3.52 0.58
N VAL A 99 -2.85 4.66 0.38
CA VAL A 99 -2.18 5.95 0.12
C VAL A 99 -1.40 6.44 1.33
N LEU A 100 -1.94 6.30 2.55
CA LEU A 100 -1.22 6.62 3.80
C LEU A 100 0.03 5.78 3.95
N THR A 101 -0.13 4.50 3.65
CA THR A 101 0.91 3.50 3.68
C THR A 101 1.98 3.83 2.63
N SER A 102 1.64 3.85 1.33
CA SER A 102 2.58 3.96 0.22
C SER A 102 3.27 5.32 0.15
N GLU A 103 2.51 6.42 0.26
CA GLU A 103 3.03 7.78 0.00
C GLU A 103 3.54 8.46 1.27
N PHE A 104 2.90 8.23 2.41
CA PHE A 104 3.28 8.89 3.67
C PHE A 104 4.13 8.02 4.58
N HIS A 105 4.31 6.74 4.24
CA HIS A 105 4.92 5.75 5.13
C HIS A 105 4.25 5.65 6.50
N LEU A 106 2.99 6.06 6.60
CA LEU A 106 2.21 6.02 7.84
C LEU A 106 1.44 4.71 7.91
N ALA A 107 1.65 3.95 8.98
CA ALA A 107 0.80 2.82 9.26
C ALA A 107 -0.59 3.33 9.70
N PRO A 108 -1.69 2.93 9.05
CA PRO A 108 -3.01 3.30 9.52
C PRO A 108 -3.23 2.77 10.94
N ALA A 109 -3.85 3.58 11.79
CA ALA A 109 -4.18 3.20 13.17
C ALA A 109 -5.22 2.07 13.21
N ASP A 110 -6.09 1.99 12.22
CA ASP A 110 -7.00 0.85 12.05
C ASP A 110 -6.26 -0.35 11.41
N ARG A 111 -5.85 -1.30 12.25
CA ARG A 111 -5.28 -2.60 11.86
C ARG A 111 -6.31 -3.73 12.00
N SER A 112 -7.59 -3.45 11.75
CA SER A 112 -8.67 -4.44 11.85
C SER A 112 -8.36 -5.70 11.04
N GLY A 113 -8.46 -6.86 11.70
CA GLY A 113 -8.11 -8.15 11.10
C GLY A 113 -6.61 -8.47 11.06
N ALA A 114 -5.78 -7.70 11.78
CA ALA A 114 -4.37 -8.01 11.94
C ALA A 114 -4.14 -9.39 12.56
N VAL A 115 -3.12 -10.06 12.05
CA VAL A 115 -2.66 -11.37 12.51
C VAL A 115 -1.27 -11.20 13.11
N ILE A 116 -1.14 -11.52 14.39
CA ILE A 116 0.13 -11.48 15.11
C ILE A 116 0.74 -12.88 15.08
N ARG A 117 2.05 -12.93 14.84
CA ARG A 117 2.88 -14.14 14.96
C ARG A 117 4.12 -13.79 15.76
N GLU A 118 4.49 -14.69 16.65
CA GLU A 118 5.71 -14.59 17.44
C GLU A 118 6.60 -15.78 17.08
N GLY A 119 7.86 -15.47 16.82
CA GLY A 119 8.94 -16.44 16.64
C GLY A 119 10.11 -16.10 17.54
N LYS A 120 11.29 -16.61 17.21
CA LYS A 120 12.49 -16.42 18.02
C LYS A 120 13.03 -15.00 17.86
N HIS A 121 12.90 -14.19 18.91
CA HIS A 121 13.35 -12.79 18.98
C HIS A 121 12.72 -11.86 17.93
N VAL A 122 11.66 -12.32 17.27
CA VAL A 122 10.94 -11.57 16.25
C VAL A 122 9.46 -11.76 16.46
N LYS A 123 8.75 -10.65 16.57
CA LYS A 123 7.29 -10.60 16.50
C LYS A 123 6.90 -9.89 15.23
N ALA A 124 5.89 -10.39 14.53
CA ALA A 124 5.41 -9.78 13.32
C ALA A 124 3.90 -9.63 13.35
N THR A 125 3.43 -8.44 12.97
CA THR A 125 2.01 -8.12 12.86
C THR A 125 1.69 -7.86 11.40
N ALA A 126 0.83 -8.69 10.81
CA ALA A 126 0.43 -8.57 9.40
C ALA A 126 -1.03 -8.11 9.28
N TRP A 127 -1.32 -7.20 8.35
CA TRP A 127 -2.69 -6.73 8.05
C TRP A 127 -2.85 -6.32 6.59
N LEU A 128 -4.10 -6.23 6.15
CA LEU A 128 -4.46 -5.68 4.85
C LEU A 128 -4.98 -4.24 5.02
N ASP A 129 -4.68 -3.35 4.07
CA ASP A 129 -5.23 -1.98 4.07
C ASP A 129 -6.75 -1.94 3.91
N SER A 130 -7.37 -3.06 3.55
CA SER A 130 -8.82 -3.23 3.48
C SER A 130 -9.20 -4.70 3.70
N PRO A 131 -10.25 -5.01 4.50
CA PRO A 131 -10.78 -6.36 4.63
C PRO A 131 -11.61 -6.80 3.40
N THR A 132 -11.73 -5.92 2.41
CA THR A 132 -12.52 -6.14 1.20
C THR A 132 -11.79 -5.68 -0.06
N PHE A 133 -12.17 -6.25 -1.21
CA PHE A 133 -11.68 -5.82 -2.51
C PHE A 133 -12.78 -5.82 -3.57
N ARG A 134 -12.53 -5.13 -4.68
CA ARG A 134 -13.29 -5.13 -5.93
C ARG A 134 -12.32 -5.37 -7.07
N THR A 135 -12.83 -5.86 -8.19
CA THR A 135 -12.01 -5.99 -9.41
C THR A 135 -11.38 -4.66 -9.79
N GLY A 136 -10.07 -4.68 -10.05
CA GLY A 136 -9.22 -3.53 -10.32
C GLY A 136 -8.60 -2.88 -9.07
N GLN A 137 -9.05 -3.20 -7.85
CA GLN A 137 -8.45 -2.57 -6.68
C GLN A 137 -7.04 -3.09 -6.38
N VAL A 138 -6.21 -2.19 -5.88
CA VAL A 138 -4.92 -2.50 -5.25
C VAL A 138 -5.10 -2.44 -3.73
N VAL A 139 -4.78 -3.53 -3.03
CA VAL A 139 -4.81 -3.60 -1.56
C VAL A 139 -3.39 -3.89 -1.09
N GLY A 140 -2.87 -3.10 -0.14
CA GLY A 140 -1.59 -3.38 0.48
C GLY A 140 -1.69 -4.49 1.52
N LEU A 141 -0.73 -5.41 1.47
CA LEU A 141 -0.35 -6.29 2.55
C LEU A 141 0.80 -5.64 3.30
N ASN A 142 0.60 -5.38 4.59
CA ASN A 142 1.60 -4.83 5.48
C ASN A 142 2.03 -5.87 6.51
N VAL A 143 3.33 -5.96 6.78
CA VAL A 143 3.91 -6.75 7.85
C VAL A 143 4.88 -5.86 8.62
N GLU A 144 4.53 -5.52 9.85
CA GLU A 144 5.42 -4.82 10.78
C GLU A 144 6.19 -5.87 11.58
N VAL A 145 7.51 -5.86 11.44
CA VAL A 145 8.41 -6.81 12.09
C VAL A 145 9.12 -6.10 13.24
N GLU A 146 8.85 -6.53 14.46
CA GLU A 146 9.49 -6.08 15.69
C GLU A 146 10.60 -7.07 16.07
N ILE A 147 11.84 -6.61 16.06
CA ILE A 147 13.03 -7.40 16.41
C ILE A 147 13.42 -7.06 17.85
N GLU A 148 13.59 -8.08 18.69
CA GLU A 148 13.95 -7.91 20.10
C GLU A 148 15.26 -7.11 20.26
N THR A 149 15.33 -6.28 21.29
CA THR A 149 16.52 -5.47 21.55
C THR A 149 17.76 -6.36 21.75
N GLY A 150 18.87 -6.00 21.10
CA GLY A 150 20.10 -6.80 21.09
C GLY A 150 20.14 -7.89 20.01
N TRP A 151 19.06 -8.06 19.25
CA TRP A 151 18.99 -8.94 18.08
C TRP A 151 18.87 -8.16 16.78
N HIS A 152 19.24 -8.81 15.69
CA HIS A 152 19.08 -8.31 14.33
C HIS A 152 18.67 -9.44 13.38
N THR A 153 18.12 -9.06 12.22
CA THR A 153 17.93 -9.96 11.09
C THR A 153 18.71 -9.47 9.87
N TYR A 154 19.02 -10.36 8.94
CA TYR A 154 19.83 -10.01 7.78
C TYR A 154 19.04 -9.31 6.66
N GLY A 155 19.66 -8.33 6.01
CA GLY A 155 19.21 -7.70 4.76
C GLY A 155 20.18 -8.00 3.64
N GLU A 156 19.76 -7.83 2.39
CA GLU A 156 20.60 -8.11 1.22
C GLU A 156 21.57 -6.95 0.89
N PRO A 157 22.75 -7.24 0.29
CA PRO A 157 23.29 -8.56 -0.06
C PRO A 157 23.85 -9.33 1.14
N ILE A 158 23.82 -10.67 1.08
CA ILE A 158 24.38 -11.56 2.10
C ILE A 158 25.21 -12.70 1.49
N PRO A 159 26.18 -13.28 2.24
CA PRO A 159 26.94 -14.45 1.82
C PRO A 159 26.06 -15.72 1.75
N ALA A 160 26.53 -16.72 1.00
CA ALA A 160 25.88 -18.02 0.93
C ALA A 160 25.85 -18.72 2.30
N GLY A 161 24.71 -19.33 2.65
CA GLY A 161 24.51 -19.99 3.95
C GLY A 161 23.89 -19.10 5.03
N MET A 162 23.70 -17.81 4.76
CA MET A 162 22.86 -16.92 5.56
C MET A 162 21.47 -16.77 4.93
N TYR A 163 20.49 -16.37 5.74
CA TYR A 163 19.09 -16.29 5.32
C TYR A 163 18.56 -14.87 5.57
N PRO A 164 18.21 -14.11 4.51
CA PRO A 164 17.76 -12.73 4.66
C PRO A 164 16.32 -12.70 5.16
N THR A 165 15.93 -11.57 5.74
CA THR A 165 14.51 -11.26 5.92
C THR A 165 13.85 -11.13 4.55
N LYS A 166 12.84 -11.98 4.31
CA LYS A 166 12.13 -12.02 3.03
C LYS A 166 10.66 -12.34 3.26
N LEU A 167 9.80 -11.53 2.65
CA LEU A 167 8.37 -11.81 2.52
C LEU A 167 8.11 -12.58 1.23
N THR A 168 7.30 -13.63 1.33
CA THR A 168 6.72 -14.33 0.18
C THR A 168 5.21 -14.37 0.33
N VAL A 169 4.48 -14.23 -0.77
CA VAL A 169 3.02 -14.34 -0.80
C VAL A 169 2.67 -15.46 -1.77
N GLU A 170 1.80 -16.38 -1.37
CA GLU A 170 1.36 -17.47 -2.24
C GLU A 170 0.60 -16.91 -3.45
N PRO A 171 0.84 -17.43 -4.68
CA PRO A 171 0.09 -17.01 -5.85
C PRO A 171 -1.42 -17.22 -5.68
N VAL A 172 -2.21 -16.21 -6.03
CA VAL A 172 -3.68 -16.27 -5.99
C VAL A 172 -4.24 -15.99 -7.37
N ASP A 173 -5.16 -16.84 -7.83
CA ASP A 173 -5.77 -16.69 -9.16
C ASP A 173 -6.50 -15.35 -9.29
N GLY A 174 -6.24 -14.65 -10.41
CA GLY A 174 -6.78 -13.33 -10.66
C GLY A 174 -6.23 -12.20 -9.77
N VAL A 175 -5.11 -12.42 -9.06
CA VAL A 175 -4.42 -11.40 -8.27
C VAL A 175 -2.96 -11.28 -8.73
N GLN A 176 -2.56 -10.09 -9.16
CA GLN A 176 -1.16 -9.77 -9.40
C GLN A 176 -0.53 -9.30 -8.09
N ILE A 177 0.60 -9.91 -7.72
CA ILE A 177 1.32 -9.63 -6.49
C ILE A 177 2.62 -8.92 -6.82
N THR A 178 2.86 -7.77 -6.19
CA THR A 178 4.10 -7.00 -6.30
C THR A 178 4.73 -6.83 -4.92
N LEU A 179 5.89 -7.42 -4.68
CA LEU A 179 6.64 -7.20 -3.43
C LEU A 179 7.36 -5.85 -3.50
N LEU A 180 7.22 -5.02 -2.46
CA LEU A 180 7.96 -3.75 -2.39
C LEU A 180 9.38 -3.99 -1.84
N PRO A 181 10.38 -3.22 -2.29
CA PRO A 181 11.72 -3.28 -1.72
C PRO A 181 11.71 -3.02 -0.21
N LEU A 182 12.51 -3.78 0.52
CA LEU A 182 12.74 -3.51 1.94
C LEU A 182 13.48 -2.17 2.12
N PRO A 183 13.32 -1.52 3.29
CA PRO A 183 14.16 -0.39 3.66
C PRO A 183 15.65 -0.71 3.53
N LYS A 184 16.48 0.32 3.38
CA LYS A 184 17.93 0.13 3.31
C LYS A 184 18.44 -0.47 4.62
N ALA A 185 19.06 -1.65 4.54
CA ALA A 185 19.67 -2.30 5.68
C ALA A 185 20.86 -1.49 6.22
N THR A 186 21.07 -1.57 7.53
CA THR A 186 22.19 -0.92 8.21
C THR A 186 23.39 -1.86 8.32
N PRO A 187 24.64 -1.37 8.16
CA PRO A 187 25.82 -2.19 8.36
C PRO A 187 25.85 -2.81 9.76
N LEU A 188 26.15 -4.10 9.82
CA LEU A 188 26.32 -4.86 11.06
C LEU A 188 27.81 -5.17 11.25
N HIS A 189 28.28 -4.99 12.47
CA HIS A 189 29.59 -5.50 12.86
C HIS A 189 29.39 -6.83 13.59
N VAL A 190 29.78 -7.93 12.95
CA VAL A 190 29.72 -9.27 13.55
C VAL A 190 31.15 -9.73 13.78
N ALA A 191 31.50 -9.99 15.04
CA ALA A 191 32.84 -10.39 15.41
C ALA A 191 33.22 -11.72 14.72
N GLY A 192 34.36 -11.73 14.00
CA GLY A 192 34.84 -12.91 13.28
C GLY A 192 34.29 -13.07 11.86
N PHE A 193 33.61 -12.05 11.32
CA PHE A 193 33.18 -12.00 9.93
C PHE A 193 33.82 -10.80 9.22
N ASP A 194 34.68 -11.05 8.24
CA ASP A 194 35.39 -10.00 7.49
C ASP A 194 34.51 -9.33 6.43
N GLU A 195 33.41 -9.97 6.02
CA GLU A 195 32.46 -9.42 5.05
C GLU A 195 31.52 -8.41 5.71
N GLN A 196 31.24 -7.32 5.00
CA GLN A 196 30.35 -6.27 5.46
C GLN A 196 28.89 -6.76 5.39
N LEU A 197 28.40 -7.31 6.49
CA LEU A 197 27.00 -7.70 6.63
C LEU A 197 26.14 -6.46 6.83
N SER A 198 24.89 -6.54 6.40
CA SER A 198 23.86 -5.54 6.68
C SER A 198 22.61 -6.21 7.20
N GLY A 199 21.86 -5.50 8.03
CA GLY A 199 20.64 -6.04 8.59
C GLY A 199 19.75 -4.98 9.22
N TYR A 200 18.74 -5.47 9.90
CA TYR A 200 17.67 -4.70 10.49
C TYR A 200 17.63 -4.97 11.99
N ALA A 201 17.40 -3.90 12.76
CA ALA A 201 17.17 -3.94 14.20
C ALA A 201 15.99 -3.02 14.53
N GLY A 202 15.31 -3.27 15.64
CA GLY A 202 14.09 -2.54 16.00
C GLY A 202 12.92 -2.91 15.10
N THR A 203 12.24 -1.91 14.55
CA THR A 203 11.03 -2.12 13.72
C THR A 203 11.36 -2.04 12.24
N LEU A 204 10.96 -3.07 11.50
CA LEU A 204 11.12 -3.19 10.05
C LEU A 204 9.74 -3.28 9.38
N PRO A 205 9.32 -2.27 8.59
CA PRO A 205 8.14 -2.37 7.76
C PRO A 205 8.43 -3.19 6.49
N VAL A 206 7.56 -4.16 6.18
CA VAL A 206 7.61 -5.01 4.98
C VAL A 206 6.27 -4.97 4.27
N ARG A 207 6.26 -4.85 2.94
CA ARG A 207 5.03 -4.60 2.18
C ARG A 207 4.94 -5.32 0.85
N ALA A 208 3.72 -5.61 0.44
CA ALA A 208 3.37 -6.07 -0.90
C ALA A 208 2.07 -5.41 -1.38
N GLU A 209 1.94 -5.18 -2.68
CA GLU A 209 0.69 -4.74 -3.33
C GLU A 209 -0.02 -5.93 -3.97
N LEU A 210 -1.33 -6.04 -3.72
CA LEU A 210 -2.21 -7.06 -4.27
C LEU A 210 -3.20 -6.40 -5.23
N THR A 211 -3.00 -6.58 -6.54
CA THR A 211 -3.87 -6.02 -7.59
C THR A 211 -4.88 -7.07 -8.05
N PHE A 212 -6.16 -6.88 -7.73
CA PHE A 212 -7.24 -7.84 -7.98
C PHE A 212 -7.82 -7.71 -9.39
N LEU A 213 -7.13 -8.25 -10.40
CA LEU A 213 -7.53 -8.11 -11.81
C LEU A 213 -8.67 -9.05 -12.24
N GLY A 214 -8.79 -10.22 -11.60
CA GLY A 214 -9.69 -11.29 -12.05
C GLY A 214 -10.33 -12.12 -10.95
N ALA A 215 -10.06 -11.82 -9.67
CA ALA A 215 -10.64 -12.56 -8.54
C ALA A 215 -12.16 -12.38 -8.46
N LYS A 216 -12.91 -13.49 -8.35
CA LYS A 216 -14.39 -13.52 -8.39
C LYS A 216 -15.07 -14.04 -7.12
N GLN A 217 -14.31 -14.29 -6.07
CA GLN A 217 -14.82 -14.83 -4.82
C GLN A 217 -14.04 -14.27 -3.62
N ASN A 218 -14.50 -14.56 -2.41
CA ASN A 218 -13.71 -14.31 -1.20
C ASN A 218 -12.42 -15.13 -1.24
N LEU A 219 -11.34 -14.56 -0.73
CA LEU A 219 -10.01 -15.14 -0.77
C LEU A 219 -9.38 -15.13 0.62
N THR A 220 -8.33 -15.93 0.79
CA THR A 220 -7.41 -15.84 1.92
C THR A 220 -6.03 -15.58 1.35
N VAL A 221 -5.44 -14.45 1.69
CA VAL A 221 -4.06 -14.10 1.33
C VAL A 221 -3.14 -14.84 2.30
N LYS A 222 -2.32 -15.74 1.76
CA LYS A 222 -1.32 -16.49 2.53
C LYS A 222 0.06 -15.88 2.30
N ALA A 223 0.72 -15.50 3.38
CA ALA A 223 2.03 -14.89 3.32
C ALA A 223 2.98 -15.51 4.36
N THR A 224 4.26 -15.56 4.03
CA THR A 224 5.31 -16.09 4.89
C THR A 224 6.42 -15.07 5.01
N LEU A 225 6.76 -14.69 6.24
CA LEU A 225 7.98 -13.96 6.55
C LEU A 225 9.04 -14.97 6.97
N SER A 226 10.08 -15.13 6.15
CA SER A 226 11.27 -15.90 6.49
C SER A 226 12.37 -14.96 6.99
N TYR A 227 13.10 -15.37 8.01
CA TYR A 227 14.17 -14.57 8.62
C TYR A 227 15.17 -15.47 9.35
N GLN A 228 16.32 -14.90 9.70
CA GLN A 228 17.27 -15.49 10.63
C GLN A 228 17.65 -14.43 11.65
N ALA A 229 17.42 -14.74 12.93
CA ALA A 229 17.77 -13.86 14.04
C ALA A 229 19.17 -14.18 14.55
N CYS A 230 20.00 -13.15 14.68
CA CYS A 230 21.34 -13.21 15.23
C CYS A 230 21.56 -12.10 16.26
N ASN A 231 22.52 -12.31 17.15
CA ASN A 231 23.10 -11.28 18.01
C ASN A 231 24.62 -11.26 17.85
N GLU A 232 25.34 -10.57 18.73
CA GLU A 232 26.79 -10.40 18.63
C GLU A 232 27.58 -11.72 18.66
N THR A 233 27.04 -12.76 19.30
CA THR A 233 27.77 -14.02 19.56
C THR A 233 27.10 -15.26 18.97
N ASN A 234 25.81 -15.19 18.63
CA ASN A 234 25.02 -16.36 18.24
C ASN A 234 24.11 -16.04 17.05
N CYS A 235 24.01 -17.01 16.15
CA CYS A 235 23.01 -17.03 15.10
C CYS A 235 22.09 -18.24 15.28
N LEU A 236 20.79 -18.01 15.27
CA LEU A 236 19.80 -19.07 15.36
C LEU A 236 19.57 -19.71 13.98
N PRO A 237 19.02 -20.94 13.94
CA PRO A 237 18.48 -21.50 12.70
C PRO A 237 17.40 -20.57 12.11
N PRO A 238 17.26 -20.52 10.77
CA PRO A 238 16.20 -19.75 10.12
C PRO A 238 14.82 -20.15 10.61
N ASP A 239 13.92 -19.17 10.67
CA ASP A 239 12.56 -19.35 11.13
C ASP A 239 11.56 -18.72 10.16
N LYS A 240 10.29 -19.10 10.27
CA LYS A 240 9.21 -18.67 9.38
C LYS A 240 7.96 -18.32 10.16
N LEU A 241 7.38 -17.17 9.87
CA LEU A 241 6.07 -16.75 10.38
C LEU A 241 5.06 -16.77 9.23
N GLU A 242 3.99 -17.53 9.41
CA GLU A 242 2.93 -17.69 8.41
C GLU A 242 1.66 -16.93 8.80
N PHE A 243 1.11 -16.19 7.84
CA PHE A 243 -0.06 -15.34 7.99
C PHE A 243 -1.16 -15.79 7.02
N GLU A 244 -2.39 -15.86 7.52
CA GLU A 244 -3.58 -16.09 6.72
C GLU A 244 -4.55 -14.92 6.92
N LEU A 245 -4.75 -14.12 5.88
CA LEU A 245 -5.52 -12.88 5.94
C LEU A 245 -6.75 -12.99 5.03
N PRO A 246 -7.96 -13.16 5.59
CA PRO A 246 -9.18 -13.25 4.79
C PRO A 246 -9.53 -11.90 4.17
N ILE A 247 -9.94 -11.91 2.90
CA ILE A 247 -10.39 -10.72 2.18
C ILE A 247 -11.67 -11.01 1.39
N LYS A 248 -12.68 -10.15 1.54
CA LYS A 248 -14.01 -10.37 0.96
C LYS A 248 -14.20 -9.61 -0.34
N LEU A 249 -14.77 -10.26 -1.36
CA LEU A 249 -15.17 -9.59 -2.59
C LEU A 249 -16.41 -8.73 -2.32
N LEU A 250 -16.36 -7.46 -2.73
CA LEU A 250 -17.53 -6.60 -2.84
C LEU A 250 -18.05 -6.56 -4.27
N PRO A 251 -19.37 -6.72 -4.48
CA PRO A 251 -19.98 -6.58 -5.80
C PRO A 251 -19.75 -5.18 -6.33
N HIS A 252 -19.41 -5.02 -7.61
CA HIS A 252 -19.29 -3.71 -8.27
C HIS A 252 -20.50 -2.83 -7.89
N ALA A 253 -20.24 -1.63 -7.36
CA ALA A 253 -21.33 -0.70 -7.09
C ALA A 253 -21.97 -0.45 -8.46
N ALA A 254 -23.25 -0.80 -8.59
CA ALA A 254 -24.00 -0.51 -9.81
C ALA A 254 -23.76 0.97 -10.15
N ALA A 255 -23.32 1.26 -11.36
CA ALA A 255 -23.28 2.63 -11.85
C ALA A 255 -24.68 3.19 -11.60
N ALA A 256 -24.76 4.25 -10.80
CA ALA A 256 -26.03 4.92 -10.57
C ALA A 256 -26.48 5.44 -11.94
N ASN A 257 -27.55 4.84 -12.47
CA ASN A 257 -28.26 5.33 -13.66
C ASN A 257 -28.62 6.80 -13.51
#